data_AF-A0A1G2VDT9-F1
#
_entry.id   AF-A0A1G2VDT9-F1
#
_cell.length_a   1.000
_cell.length_b   1.000
_cell.length_c   1.000
_cell.angle_alpha   90.00
_cell.angle_beta   90.00
_cell.angle_gamma   90.00
#
_symmetry.space_group_name_H-M   'P 1'
#
loop_
_entity.id
_entity.type
_entity.pdbx_description
1 polymer ?
#
loop_
_entity_poly.entity_id
_entity_poly.type
_entity_poly.pdbx_seq_one_letter_code
_entity_poly.pdbx_strand_id
1 'polypeptide(L)'
;MRTLFILQAVLIAIVGAVHIIALRLYLYWLFPWLDTFVHFAGALWVALAAVWLLAALHQQTSFIRILVILVLVSIGWELFEFWGGIPREANFAFDTSLDLLMDSLGGISGYLLARRIVARDTIGNHGTSQGDPSQSRLSA
;
A
#
# COMPACT_ATOMS: atom_id res chain seq x y z
N MET A 1 -6.82 -9.51 9.74
CA MET A 1 -7.08 -9.60 8.28
C MET A 1 -8.17 -8.65 7.78
N ARG A 2 -9.35 -8.60 8.42
CA ARG A 2 -10.45 -7.68 8.04
C ARG A 2 -10.03 -6.20 8.05
N THR A 3 -9.32 -5.78 9.10
CA THR A 3 -8.81 -4.41 9.25
C THR A 3 -7.93 -4.00 8.06
N LEU A 4 -6.97 -4.86 7.71
CA LEU A 4 -6.05 -4.61 6.61
C LEU A 4 -6.77 -4.54 5.26
N PHE A 5 -7.77 -5.42 5.04
CA PHE A 5 -8.60 -5.40 3.83
C PHE A 5 -9.35 -4.08 3.65
N ILE A 6 -10.03 -3.61 4.71
CA ILE A 6 -10.80 -2.36 4.67
C ILE A 6 -9.86 -1.18 4.47
N LEU A 7 -8.74 -1.15 5.21
CA LEU A 7 -7.77 -0.05 5.13
C LEU A 7 -7.21 0.09 3.71
N GLN A 8 -6.74 -1.00 3.10
CA GLN A 8 -6.20 -0.93 1.74
C GLN A 8 -7.28 -0.55 0.72
N ALA A 9 -8.52 -1.03 0.88
CA ALA A 9 -9.63 -0.71 -0.02
C ALA A 9 -10.02 0.78 0.04
N VAL A 10 -10.08 1.35 1.24
CA VAL A 10 -10.34 2.78 1.43
C VAL A 10 -9.19 3.61 0.86
N LEU A 11 -7.94 3.20 1.11
CA LEU A 11 -6.77 3.92 0.60
C LEU A 11 -6.75 3.97 -0.93
N ILE A 12 -6.95 2.85 -1.63
CA ILE A 12 -6.94 2.86 -3.10
C ILE A 12 -8.12 3.62 -3.69
N ALA A 13 -9.29 3.61 -3.03
CA ALA A 13 -10.41 4.41 -3.46
C ALA A 13 -10.09 5.92 -3.38
N ILE A 14 -9.41 6.36 -2.32
CA ILE A 14 -8.95 7.75 -2.16
C ILE A 14 -7.89 8.08 -3.22
N VAL A 15 -6.85 7.25 -3.35
CA VAL A 15 -5.77 7.46 -4.33
C VAL A 15 -6.33 7.53 -5.75
N GLY A 16 -7.20 6.59 -6.13
CA GLY A 16 -7.85 6.58 -7.43
C GLY A 16 -8.72 7.81 -7.67
N ALA A 17 -9.50 8.24 -6.67
CA ALA A 17 -10.30 9.47 -6.78
C ALA A 17 -9.41 10.71 -6.98
N VAL A 18 -8.35 10.85 -6.18
CA VAL A 18 -7.38 11.94 -6.31
C VAL A 18 -6.73 11.93 -7.69
N HIS A 19 -6.26 10.78 -8.16
CA HIS A 19 -5.61 10.65 -9.47
C HIS A 19 -6.55 11.02 -10.63
N ILE A 20 -7.79 10.52 -10.62
CA ILE A 20 -8.78 10.85 -11.66
C ILE A 20 -9.12 12.35 -11.64
N ILE A 21 -9.31 12.94 -10.47
CA ILE A 21 -9.59 14.37 -10.34
C ILE A 21 -8.38 15.19 -10.81
N ALA A 22 -7.17 14.78 -10.43
CA ALA A 22 -5.94 15.45 -10.79
C ALA A 22 -5.69 15.45 -12.30
N LEU A 23 -5.94 14.33 -12.99
CA LEU A 23 -5.88 14.27 -14.45
C LEU A 23 -6.94 15.16 -15.11
N ARG A 24 -8.20 15.09 -14.65
CA ARG A 24 -9.32 15.86 -15.24
C ARG A 24 -9.17 17.37 -15.11
N LEU A 25 -8.59 17.82 -13.99
CA LEU A 25 -8.41 19.24 -13.68
C LEU A 25 -6.98 19.73 -13.93
N TYR A 26 -6.14 18.90 -14.56
CA TYR A 26 -4.73 19.19 -14.81
C TYR A 26 -3.92 19.56 -13.56
N LEU A 27 -4.27 19.01 -12.39
CA LEU A 27 -3.64 19.34 -11.10
C LEU A 27 -2.20 18.85 -11.01
N TYR A 28 -1.82 17.78 -11.72
CA TYR A 28 -0.42 17.34 -11.75
C TYR A 28 0.51 18.38 -12.39
N TRP A 29 0.01 19.14 -13.36
CA TRP A 29 0.77 20.21 -14.01
C TRP A 29 0.72 21.51 -13.20
N LEU A 30 -0.37 21.76 -12.48
CA LEU A 30 -0.50 22.94 -11.62
C LEU A 30 0.25 22.79 -10.30
N PHE A 31 0.29 21.57 -9.76
CA PHE A 31 0.88 21.21 -8.48
C PHE A 31 1.72 19.93 -8.63
N PRO A 32 2.96 20.00 -9.16
CA PRO A 32 3.78 18.81 -9.42
C PRO A 32 4.05 17.93 -8.19
N TRP A 33 4.12 18.55 -7.00
CA TRP A 33 4.27 17.83 -5.72
C TRP A 33 3.09 16.89 -5.41
N LEU A 34 1.92 17.07 -6.04
CA LEU A 34 0.78 16.18 -5.88
C LEU A 34 1.10 14.77 -6.40
N ASP A 35 1.88 14.67 -7.48
CA ASP A 35 2.31 13.41 -8.07
C ASP A 35 3.13 12.59 -7.07
N THR A 36 4.12 13.26 -6.46
CA THR A 36 4.97 12.73 -5.38
C THR A 36 4.16 12.17 -4.19
N PHE A 37 3.05 12.81 -3.78
CA PHE A 37 2.18 12.26 -2.73
C PHE A 37 1.35 11.07 -3.21
N VAL A 38 0.90 11.08 -4.46
CA VAL A 38 0.17 9.96 -5.06
C VAL A 38 1.07 8.74 -5.19
N HIS A 39 2.33 8.90 -5.59
CA HIS A 39 3.35 7.85 -5.58
C HIS A 39 3.51 7.22 -4.20
N PHE A 40 3.78 8.04 -3.17
CA PHE A 40 3.87 7.56 -1.80
C PHE A 40 2.63 6.78 -1.36
N ALA A 41 1.43 7.32 -1.60
CA ALA A 41 0.18 6.70 -1.19
C ALA A 41 -0.14 5.43 -2.00
N GLY A 42 0.22 5.40 -3.29
CA GLY A 42 0.12 4.25 -4.17
C GLY A 42 1.03 3.12 -3.70
N ALA A 43 2.31 3.40 -3.46
CA ALA A 43 3.25 2.43 -2.92
C ALA A 43 2.89 1.92 -1.51
N LEU A 44 2.38 2.82 -0.66
CA LEU A 44 1.79 2.47 0.63
C LEU A 44 0.69 1.42 0.44
N TRP A 45 -0.24 1.68 -0.49
CA TRP A 45 -1.30 0.75 -0.83
C TRP A 45 -0.76 -0.59 -1.37
N VAL A 46 0.19 -0.57 -2.31
CA VAL A 46 0.79 -1.78 -2.89
C VAL A 46 1.34 -2.69 -1.78
N ALA A 47 2.08 -2.13 -0.82
CA ALA A 47 2.63 -2.91 0.28
C ALA A 47 1.53 -3.49 1.21
N LEU A 48 0.49 -2.70 1.54
CA LEU A 48 -0.66 -3.18 2.33
C LEU A 48 -1.40 -4.31 1.61
N ALA A 49 -1.68 -4.13 0.32
CA ALA A 49 -2.39 -5.09 -0.54
C ALA A 49 -1.58 -6.37 -0.72
N ALA A 50 -0.26 -6.28 -0.94
CA ALA A 50 0.62 -7.44 -1.08
C ALA A 50 0.69 -8.26 0.21
N VAL A 51 0.82 -7.62 1.38
CA VAL A 51 0.78 -8.34 2.67
C VAL A 51 -0.57 -9.01 2.87
N TRP A 52 -1.67 -8.30 2.59
CA TRP A 52 -3.02 -8.87 2.70
C TRP A 52 -3.20 -10.09 1.78
N LEU A 53 -2.82 -9.97 0.50
CA LEU A 53 -2.97 -11.02 -0.50
C LEU A 53 -2.14 -12.26 -0.13
N LEU A 54 -0.86 -12.08 0.21
CA LEU A 54 0.00 -13.20 0.62
C LEU A 54 -0.58 -13.91 1.84
N ALA A 55 -1.03 -13.17 2.86
CA ALA A 55 -1.64 -13.78 4.03
C ALA A 55 -2.99 -14.47 3.72
N ALA A 56 -3.81 -13.92 2.81
CA ALA A 56 -5.04 -14.55 2.34
C ALA A 56 -4.79 -15.84 1.54
N LEU A 57 -3.65 -15.92 0.84
CA LEU A 57 -3.17 -17.10 0.13
C LEU A 57 -2.39 -18.07 1.03
N HIS A 58 -2.36 -17.85 2.34
CA HIS A 58 -1.57 -18.64 3.31
C HIS A 58 -0.07 -18.72 2.97
N GLN A 59 0.47 -17.70 2.29
CA GLN A 59 1.87 -17.57 1.93
C GLN A 59 2.64 -16.77 2.98
N GLN A 60 3.95 -17.02 3.08
CA GLN A 60 4.81 -16.25 3.98
C GLN A 60 4.98 -14.80 3.52
N THR A 61 4.79 -13.88 4.46
CA THR A 61 4.96 -12.44 4.26
C THR A 61 6.38 -12.02 4.69
N SER A 62 7.33 -12.08 3.76
CA SER A 62 8.71 -11.61 4.00
C SER A 62 8.94 -10.22 3.41
N PHE A 63 9.81 -9.43 4.05
CA PHE A 63 10.16 -8.09 3.56
C PHE A 63 10.69 -8.13 2.11
N ILE A 64 11.56 -9.10 1.79
CA ILE A 64 12.13 -9.25 0.44
C ILE A 64 11.04 -9.47 -0.62
N ARG A 65 10.03 -10.29 -0.34
CA ARG A 65 8.92 -10.51 -1.29
C ARG A 65 8.12 -9.24 -1.54
N ILE A 66 7.83 -8.49 -0.48
CA ILE A 66 7.12 -7.21 -0.58
C ILE A 66 7.96 -6.19 -1.35
N LEU A 67 9.27 -6.14 -1.10
CA LEU A 67 10.19 -5.26 -1.82
C LEU A 67 10.24 -5.57 -3.32
N VAL A 68 10.28 -6.86 -3.71
CA VAL A 68 10.24 -7.26 -5.13
C VAL A 68 8.94 -6.83 -5.78
N ILE A 69 7.79 -7.07 -5.13
CA ILE A 69 6.49 -6.63 -5.64
C ILE A 69 6.46 -5.11 -5.81
N LEU A 70 6.94 -4.37 -4.81
CA LEU A 70 6.99 -2.91 -4.82
C LEU A 70 7.81 -2.41 -6.01
N VAL A 71 9.04 -2.90 -6.18
CA VAL A 71 9.92 -2.50 -7.29
C VAL A 71 9.28 -2.78 -8.65
N LEU A 72 8.65 -3.94 -8.82
CA LEU A 72 7.98 -4.29 -10.08
C LEU A 72 6.80 -3.35 -10.39
N VAL A 73 6.01 -2.99 -9.37
CA VAL A 73 4.89 -2.07 -9.56
C VAL A 73 5.36 -0.64 -9.80
N SER A 74 6.34 -0.15 -9.05
CA SER A 74 6.93 1.18 -9.21
C SER A 74 7.52 1.39 -10.61
N ILE A 75 8.35 0.46 -11.07
CA ILE A 75 8.91 0.52 -12.43
C ILE A 75 7.79 0.40 -13.47
N GLY A 76 6.81 -0.48 -13.24
CA GLY A 76 5.67 -0.63 -14.13
C GLY A 76 4.85 0.66 -14.28
N TRP A 77 4.71 1.44 -13.20
CA TRP A 77 4.01 2.71 -13.21
C TRP A 77 4.76 3.77 -14.05
N GLU A 78 6.06 3.95 -13.82
CA GLU A 78 6.89 4.88 -14.61
C GLU A 78 6.84 4.55 -16.12
N LEU A 79 6.88 3.25 -16.47
CA LEU A 79 6.76 2.82 -17.87
C LEU A 79 5.36 3.11 -18.45
N PHE A 80 4.31 2.95 -17.65
CA PHE A 80 2.94 3.30 -18.03
C PHE A 80 2.81 4.79 -18.33
N GLU A 81 3.37 5.66 -17.49
CA GLU A 81 3.34 7.11 -17.68
C GLU A 81 4.12 7.55 -18.91
N PHE A 82 5.31 6.95 -19.10
CA PHE A 82 6.14 7.18 -20.27
C PHE A 82 5.39 6.81 -21.57
N TRP A 83 4.73 5.65 -21.63
CA TRP A 83 3.94 5.24 -22.80
C TRP A 83 2.62 6.01 -22.95
N GLY A 84 2.05 6.49 -21.85
CA GLY A 84 0.85 7.32 -21.84
C GLY A 84 1.07 8.73 -22.40
N GLY A 85 2.32 9.11 -22.67
CA GLY A 85 2.66 10.43 -23.22
C GLY A 85 2.39 11.57 -22.23
N ILE A 86 2.47 11.30 -20.93
CA ILE A 86 2.31 12.33 -19.89
C ILE A 86 3.55 13.25 -19.97
N PRO A 87 3.41 14.54 -20.31
CA PRO A 87 4.55 15.40 -20.62
C PRO A 87 5.46 15.63 -19.40
N ARG A 88 6.71 15.14 -19.44
CA ARG A 88 7.76 15.34 -18.42
C ARG A 88 9.07 15.92 -19.02
N GLU A 89 8.98 16.71 -20.08
CA GLU A 89 10.11 16.98 -21.00
C GLU A 89 11.32 17.76 -20.41
N ALA A 90 11.20 18.47 -19.29
CA ALA A 90 12.31 19.27 -18.75
C ALA A 90 13.10 18.57 -17.62
N ASN A 91 12.46 17.74 -16.78
CA ASN A 91 13.04 17.20 -15.54
C ASN A 91 12.80 15.69 -15.32
N PHE A 92 12.44 14.94 -16.36
CA PHE A 92 12.07 13.52 -16.28
C PHE A 92 12.94 12.67 -15.34
N ALA A 93 14.27 12.75 -15.47
CA ALA A 93 15.17 11.94 -14.64
C ALA A 93 15.10 12.30 -13.14
N PHE A 94 14.95 13.59 -12.81
CA PHE A 94 14.80 14.04 -11.43
C PHE A 94 13.43 13.67 -10.86
N ASP A 95 12.37 13.87 -11.65
CA ASP A 95 10.99 13.56 -11.26
C ASP A 95 10.85 12.05 -10.99
N THR A 96 11.22 11.20 -11.95
CA THR A 96 11.24 9.74 -11.77
C THR A 96 12.10 9.31 -10.58
N SER A 97 13.23 9.97 -10.31
CA SER A 97 14.05 9.63 -9.14
C SER A 97 13.34 9.97 -7.82
N LEU A 98 12.62 11.09 -7.79
CA LEU A 98 11.82 11.50 -6.64
C LEU A 98 10.61 10.57 -6.45
N ASP A 99 9.97 10.16 -7.53
CA ASP A 99 8.85 9.23 -7.52
C ASP A 99 9.26 7.85 -7.00
N LEU A 100 10.39 7.31 -7.46
CA LEU A 100 10.96 6.06 -6.93
C LEU A 100 11.37 6.17 -5.45
N LEU A 101 11.84 7.33 -5.00
CA LEU A 101 12.13 7.58 -3.59
C LEU A 101 10.83 7.56 -2.77
N MET A 102 9.78 8.23 -3.23
CA MET A 102 8.49 8.24 -2.54
C MET A 102 7.83 6.88 -2.53
N ASP A 103 7.96 6.11 -3.60
CA ASP A 103 7.52 4.74 -3.67
C ASP A 103 8.23 3.88 -2.63
N SER A 104 9.54 4.04 -2.50
CA SER A 104 10.32 3.33 -1.48
C SER A 104 9.85 3.67 -0.07
N LEU A 105 9.66 4.96 0.23
CA LEU A 105 9.17 5.43 1.54
C LEU A 105 7.75 4.95 1.84
N GLY A 106 6.86 5.02 0.85
CA GLY A 106 5.47 4.57 0.94
C GLY A 106 5.38 3.07 1.17
N GLY A 107 6.11 2.29 0.37
CA GLY A 107 6.12 0.83 0.48
C GLY A 107 6.72 0.32 1.80
N ILE A 108 7.83 0.93 2.28
CA ILE A 108 8.38 0.62 3.61
C ILE A 108 7.36 0.94 4.70
N SER A 109 6.75 2.13 4.65
CA SER A 109 5.71 2.53 5.60
C SER A 109 4.53 1.56 5.60
N GLY A 110 4.10 1.12 4.43
CA GLY A 110 2.98 0.20 4.24
C GLY A 110 3.30 -1.19 4.79
N TYR A 111 4.50 -1.69 4.54
CA TYR A 111 4.96 -2.95 5.12
C TYR A 111 4.99 -2.91 6.65
N LEU A 112 5.56 -1.86 7.23
CA LEU A 112 5.63 -1.70 8.69
C LEU A 112 4.23 -1.55 9.31
N LEU A 113 3.35 -0.79 8.68
CA LEU A 113 1.96 -0.63 9.10
C LEU A 113 1.19 -1.96 9.03
N ALA A 114 1.29 -2.68 7.91
CA ALA A 114 0.65 -3.98 7.76
C ALA A 114 1.10 -4.96 8.84
N ARG A 115 2.42 -5.03 9.11
CA ARG A 115 2.97 -5.87 10.17
C ARG A 115 2.40 -5.53 11.55
N ARG A 116 2.29 -4.24 11.87
CA ARG A 116 1.69 -3.80 13.14
C ARG A 116 0.22 -4.20 13.24
N ILE A 117 -0.56 -4.04 12.17
CA ILE A 117 -1.97 -4.41 12.15
C ILE A 117 -2.13 -5.93 12.30
N VAL A 118 -1.37 -6.73 11.55
CA VAL A 118 -1.42 -8.19 11.64
C VAL A 118 -1.05 -8.66 13.04
N ALA A 119 0.02 -8.14 13.64
CA ALA A 119 0.41 -8.50 15.01
C ALA A 119 -0.69 -8.16 16.04
N ARG A 120 -1.33 -7.00 15.91
CA ARG A 120 -2.45 -6.59 16.79
C ARG A 120 -3.66 -7.49 16.63
N ASP A 121 -4.05 -7.81 15.40
CA ASP A 121 -5.19 -8.69 15.10
C ASP A 121 -4.95 -10.11 15.67
N THR A 122 -3.71 -10.62 15.61
CA THR A 122 -3.36 -11.93 16.18
C THR A 122 -3.45 -11.93 17.71
N ILE A 123 -2.93 -10.89 18.39
CA ILE A 123 -2.99 -10.79 19.86
C ILE A 123 -4.43 -10.65 20.36
N GLY A 124 -5.24 -9.81 19.71
CA GLY A 124 -6.64 -9.59 20.09
C GLY A 124 -7.46 -10.89 20.05
N ASN A 125 -7.26 -11.71 19.02
CA ASN A 125 -7.97 -12.99 18.87
C ASN A 125 -7.58 -14.02 19.94
N HIS A 126 -6.32 -14.04 20.40
CA HIS A 126 -5.86 -14.95 21.46
C HIS A 126 -6.27 -14.49 22.87
N GLY A 127 -6.36 -13.18 23.11
CA GLY A 127 -6.85 -12.64 24.38
C GLY A 127 -8.33 -12.94 24.62
N THR A 128 -9.15 -12.97 23.57
CA THR A 128 -10.58 -13.29 23.68
C THR A 128 -10.85 -14.78 23.89
N SER A 129 -10.00 -15.69 23.41
CA SER A 129 -10.25 -17.14 23.53
C SER A 129 -9.97 -17.69 24.93
N GLN A 130 -9.14 -17.03 25.74
CA GLN A 130 -8.85 -17.47 27.12
C GLN A 130 -9.82 -16.88 28.17
N GLY A 131 -10.68 -15.95 27.78
CA GLY A 131 -11.60 -15.25 28.68
C GLY A 131 -13.05 -15.73 28.64
N ASP A 132 -13.35 -16.84 27.96
CA ASP A 132 -14.73 -17.36 27.85
C ASP A 132 -15.02 -18.39 28.97
N PRO A 133 -15.74 -17.99 30.05
CA PRO A 133 -16.14 -18.91 31.12
C PRO A 133 -17.14 -19.99 30.69
N SER A 134 -17.60 -19.99 29.44
CA SER A 134 -18.43 -21.08 28.89
C SER A 134 -17.61 -22.32 28.54
N GLN A 135 -16.31 -22.17 28.24
CA GLN A 135 -15.43 -23.30 27.90
C GLN A 135 -14.93 -24.07 29.13
N SER A 136 -14.91 -23.44 30.31
CA SER A 136 -14.49 -24.11 31.55
C SER A 136 -15.59 -24.97 32.20
N ARG A 137 -16.81 -24.96 31.66
CA ARG A 137 -17.97 -25.69 32.21
C ARG A 137 -18.27 -27.02 31.52
N LEU A 138 -17.53 -27.36 30.47
CA LEU A 138 -17.71 -28.61 29.71
C LEU A 138 -16.66 -29.67 30.07
N SER A 139 -15.79 -29.40 31.04
CA SER A 139 -14.71 -30.28 31.48
C SER A 139 -14.80 -30.71 32.96
N ALA A 140 -15.95 -30.50 33.61
CA ALA A 140 -16.24 -30.96 34.97
C ALA A 140 -17.47 -31.86 34.97
#